data_AF-A0A850I522-F1
#
_entry.id   AF-A0A850I522-F1
#
_cell.length_a   1.000
_cell.length_b   1.000
_cell.length_c   1.000
_cell.angle_alpha   90.00
_cell.angle_beta   90.00
_cell.angle_gamma   90.00
#
_symmetry.space_group_name_H-M   'P 1'
#
loop_
_entity.id
_entity.type
_entity.pdbx_description
1 polymer ?
#
loop_
_entity_poly.entity_id
_entity_poly.type
_entity_poly.pdbx_seq_one_letter_code
_entity_poly.pdbx_strand_id
1 'polypeptide(L)'
;MTEDNSARDANDKQAAHKRIIVRRNGPYEPEPGIPIVDHLGVPIAAEAPVRLCRCGQSQTKPFCDDSHVACGFTDSRDARRVPDKLDVYAGQQAYVFDNRGTCAHSGLCTDRLSSVFHLGEEPFIAPSGARFDDLLNAVRRCPSGALGIGIGPARDANLSDVSRPPQIEVSKDGPYRVTGHVDLVDEDGTPVARNAGASQEHVSLCRCGSSLNKPFCSGMHWNVAFRDPVPDPLREPTLFEWAGGYPALLDMTRIFYGRYVPEDPLLGPLFAEMSPDHPERVAAWLSEVFGGPRFYTERYGGYRRMVSQHIGKEIRPEQRALWATYMVQSADDAGLPSDPEFRAAFVAYIEWGSRIAVENSGAGAKPPPNMPVPRWWWVCNATPAARLSAIEGDAQAATETSVALPSPGEAVQFEAHIRPLFRPMDRNSMLFAFDLWKEEDVIKHRRQILARLEAGTMPCDGAWPAEQVALFARWADALKPPTGS
;
A
#
# COMPACT_ATOMS: atom_id res chain seq x y z
N MET A 1 -42.76 47.53 -0.37
CA MET A 1 -42.10 46.90 -1.53
C MET A 1 -40.86 46.22 -1.00
N THR A 2 -41.02 44.97 -0.58
CA THR A 2 -39.96 44.10 -0.09
C THR A 2 -40.18 42.77 -0.79
N GLU A 3 -39.61 42.64 -2.00
CA GLU A 3 -39.56 41.37 -2.72
C GLU A 3 -38.24 40.68 -2.35
N ASP A 4 -38.39 39.74 -1.43
CA ASP A 4 -37.92 38.37 -1.56
C ASP A 4 -36.52 38.13 -2.15
N ASN A 5 -35.53 38.13 -1.27
CA ASN A 5 -34.17 37.68 -1.54
C ASN A 5 -33.94 36.22 -1.07
N SER A 6 -35.01 35.43 -0.89
CA SER A 6 -34.92 34.06 -0.32
C SER A 6 -34.85 32.94 -1.37
N ALA A 7 -34.85 33.26 -2.66
CA ALA A 7 -34.91 32.26 -3.74
C ALA A 7 -33.60 32.11 -4.57
N ARG A 8 -32.45 32.60 -4.07
CA ARG A 8 -31.19 32.61 -4.86
C ARG A 8 -30.06 31.69 -4.38
N ASP A 9 -30.18 31.01 -3.25
CA ASP A 9 -29.10 30.17 -2.70
C ASP A 9 -29.40 28.66 -2.67
N ALA A 10 -30.36 28.19 -3.47
CA ALA A 10 -30.70 26.75 -3.59
C ALA A 10 -30.25 26.14 -4.94
N ASN A 11 -29.11 26.57 -5.47
CA ASN A 11 -28.53 25.98 -6.67
C ASN A 11 -27.06 25.63 -6.42
N ASP A 12 -26.83 24.83 -5.37
CA ASP A 12 -25.56 24.16 -5.15
C ASP A 12 -25.44 23.08 -6.23
N LYS A 13 -24.61 23.37 -7.24
CA LYS A 13 -24.31 22.45 -8.34
C LYS A 13 -23.66 21.20 -7.76
N GLN A 14 -24.47 20.19 -7.45
CA GLN A 14 -23.99 18.84 -7.23
C GLN A 14 -23.28 18.42 -8.52
N ALA A 15 -21.95 18.40 -8.49
CA ALA A 15 -21.16 17.97 -9.62
C ALA A 15 -21.67 16.60 -10.07
N ALA A 16 -21.99 16.47 -11.36
CA ALA A 16 -22.51 15.22 -11.91
C ALA A 16 -21.58 14.08 -11.49
N HIS A 17 -22.17 13.01 -10.94
CA HIS A 17 -21.43 11.83 -10.54
C HIS A 17 -20.63 11.27 -11.72
N LYS A 18 -19.45 10.72 -11.40
CA LYS A 18 -18.65 10.00 -12.39
C LYS A 18 -19.40 8.76 -12.84
N ARG A 19 -19.19 8.34 -14.09
CA ARG A 19 -19.89 7.19 -14.68
C ARG A 19 -18.95 6.06 -15.08
N ILE A 20 -19.48 4.85 -15.06
CA ILE A 20 -18.91 3.67 -15.73
C ILE A 20 -19.94 3.17 -16.73
N ILE A 21 -19.56 3.16 -18.00
CA ILE A 21 -20.37 2.56 -19.07
C ILE A 21 -20.14 1.05 -19.06
N VAL A 22 -21.23 0.29 -18.98
CA VAL A 22 -21.24 -1.17 -19.05
C VAL A 22 -21.54 -1.58 -20.49
N ARG A 23 -20.51 -1.88 -21.27
CA ARG A 23 -20.68 -2.27 -22.68
C ARG A 23 -21.40 -3.61 -22.80
N ARG A 24 -22.25 -3.71 -23.82
CA ARG A 24 -23.01 -4.93 -24.11
C ARG A 24 -22.04 -6.02 -24.55
N ASN A 25 -22.07 -7.17 -23.87
CA ASN A 25 -21.10 -8.26 -24.07
C ASN A 25 -19.63 -7.81 -24.09
N GLY A 26 -19.31 -6.69 -23.43
CA GLY A 26 -18.03 -5.99 -23.60
C GLY A 26 -17.40 -5.56 -22.28
N PRO A 27 -16.36 -4.70 -22.34
CA PRO A 27 -15.66 -4.21 -21.17
C PRO A 27 -16.47 -3.20 -20.35
N TYR A 28 -15.93 -2.81 -19.20
CA TYR A 28 -16.35 -1.59 -18.52
C TYR A 28 -15.53 -0.40 -19.02
N GLU A 29 -16.18 0.74 -19.24
CA GLU A 29 -15.54 1.99 -19.66
C GLU A 29 -15.75 3.05 -18.59
N PRO A 30 -14.85 3.15 -17.60
CA PRO A 30 -14.89 4.24 -16.62
C PRO A 30 -14.58 5.58 -17.28
N GLU A 31 -15.27 6.64 -16.83
CA GLU A 31 -14.95 7.99 -17.24
C GLU A 31 -13.53 8.41 -16.80
N PRO A 32 -12.87 9.30 -17.56
CA PRO A 32 -11.58 9.84 -17.17
C PRO A 32 -11.60 10.48 -15.77
N GLY A 33 -10.52 10.24 -15.03
CA GLY A 33 -10.31 10.81 -13.70
C GLY A 33 -10.85 9.96 -12.54
N ILE A 34 -11.37 8.75 -12.78
CA ILE A 34 -11.58 7.76 -11.70
C ILE A 34 -10.25 7.02 -11.48
N PRO A 35 -9.58 7.17 -10.32
CA PRO A 35 -8.34 6.45 -10.01
C PRO A 35 -8.56 4.94 -9.97
N ILE A 36 -7.59 4.20 -10.50
CA ILE A 36 -7.58 2.74 -10.48
C ILE A 36 -6.40 2.29 -9.62
N VAL A 37 -6.66 1.41 -8.67
CA VAL A 37 -5.64 0.84 -7.78
C VAL A 37 -5.73 -0.67 -7.79
N ASP A 38 -4.61 -1.34 -7.55
CA ASP A 38 -4.62 -2.78 -7.28
C ASP A 38 -5.07 -3.09 -5.84
N HIS A 39 -5.17 -4.37 -5.52
CA HIS A 39 -5.53 -4.88 -4.20
C HIS A 39 -4.57 -4.48 -3.07
N LEU A 40 -3.38 -3.98 -3.39
CA LEU A 40 -2.38 -3.48 -2.43
C LEU A 40 -2.46 -1.96 -2.26
N GLY A 41 -3.40 -1.31 -2.95
CA GLY A 41 -3.56 0.15 -2.97
C GLY A 41 -2.54 0.86 -3.86
N VAL A 42 -1.85 0.14 -4.76
CA VAL A 42 -0.89 0.72 -5.70
C VAL A 42 -1.64 1.26 -6.92
N PRO A 43 -1.42 2.54 -7.30
CA PRO A 43 -2.03 3.09 -8.51
C PRO A 43 -1.65 2.30 -9.76
N ILE A 44 -2.64 1.95 -10.56
CA ILE A 44 -2.45 1.34 -11.87
C ILE A 44 -2.48 2.45 -12.91
N ALA A 45 -1.37 2.63 -13.63
CA ALA A 45 -1.31 3.58 -14.73
C ALA A 45 -2.30 3.15 -15.84
N ALA A 46 -3.20 4.07 -16.21
CA ALA A 46 -4.22 3.83 -17.22
C ALA A 46 -4.29 5.00 -18.18
N GLU A 47 -4.09 4.73 -19.47
CA GLU A 47 -4.24 5.73 -20.53
C GLU A 47 -5.70 5.75 -21.01
N ALA A 48 -6.25 6.95 -21.21
CA ALA A 48 -7.61 7.10 -21.72
C ALA A 48 -7.65 6.85 -23.25
N PRO A 49 -8.69 6.18 -23.78
CA PRO A 49 -9.86 5.66 -23.08
C PRO A 49 -9.57 4.36 -22.32
N VAL A 50 -10.01 4.28 -21.06
CA VAL A 50 -9.81 3.09 -20.24
C VAL A 50 -10.90 2.06 -20.54
N ARG A 51 -10.50 0.81 -20.80
CA ARG A 51 -11.39 -0.35 -20.96
C ARG A 51 -10.97 -1.44 -19.99
N LEU A 52 -11.84 -1.81 -19.05
CA LEU A 52 -11.58 -2.84 -18.05
C LEU A 52 -12.19 -4.19 -18.45
N CYS A 53 -11.39 -5.25 -18.32
CA CYS A 53 -11.81 -6.60 -18.66
C CYS A 53 -12.93 -7.07 -17.74
N ARG A 54 -14.01 -7.57 -18.34
CA ARG A 54 -15.16 -8.16 -17.66
C ARG A 54 -15.27 -9.67 -17.84
N CYS A 55 -14.69 -10.19 -18.92
CA CYS A 55 -14.79 -11.61 -19.32
C CYS A 55 -13.82 -12.54 -18.59
N GLY A 56 -12.83 -12.00 -17.87
CA GLY A 56 -11.81 -12.79 -17.16
C GLY A 56 -10.75 -13.44 -18.06
N GLN A 57 -10.81 -13.27 -19.39
CA GLN A 57 -9.90 -13.94 -20.34
C GLN A 57 -8.82 -13.04 -20.95
N SER A 58 -8.81 -11.74 -20.62
CA SER A 58 -7.80 -10.82 -21.16
C SER A 58 -6.38 -11.20 -20.73
N GLN A 59 -5.39 -10.98 -21.59
CA GLN A 59 -3.97 -11.19 -21.27
C GLN A 59 -3.31 -9.95 -20.65
N THR A 60 -3.96 -8.79 -20.72
CA THR A 60 -3.47 -7.50 -20.19
C THR A 60 -4.32 -7.00 -19.03
N LYS A 61 -4.89 -7.92 -18.23
CA LYS A 61 -5.69 -7.59 -17.05
C LYS A 61 -4.96 -6.58 -16.15
N PRO A 62 -5.68 -5.61 -15.57
CA PRO A 62 -7.15 -5.48 -15.55
C PRO A 62 -7.75 -4.91 -16.84
N PHE A 63 -6.94 -4.54 -17.84
CA PHE A 63 -7.44 -3.93 -19.07
C PHE A 63 -8.04 -4.95 -20.03
N CYS A 64 -8.85 -4.48 -20.97
CA CYS A 64 -9.45 -5.29 -22.03
C CYS A 64 -8.60 -5.25 -23.30
N ASP A 65 -8.24 -6.42 -23.81
CA ASP A 65 -7.56 -6.67 -25.09
C ASP A 65 -8.49 -7.31 -26.13
N ASP A 66 -9.79 -7.12 -25.96
CA ASP A 66 -10.85 -7.64 -26.85
C ASP A 66 -10.99 -9.18 -26.86
N SER A 67 -10.34 -9.89 -25.92
CA SER A 67 -10.52 -11.34 -25.69
C SER A 67 -11.98 -11.76 -25.46
N HIS A 68 -12.85 -10.84 -25.04
CA HIS A 68 -14.28 -11.07 -24.84
C HIS A 68 -15.01 -11.48 -26.13
N VAL A 69 -14.54 -11.02 -27.30
CA VAL A 69 -15.08 -11.40 -28.61
C VAL A 69 -14.75 -12.85 -28.90
N ALA A 70 -13.47 -13.23 -28.78
CA ALA A 70 -12.99 -14.57 -29.07
C ALA A 70 -13.57 -15.63 -28.12
N CYS A 71 -13.72 -15.29 -26.83
CA CYS A 71 -14.29 -16.21 -25.84
C CYS A 71 -15.83 -16.25 -25.82
N GLY A 72 -16.51 -15.48 -26.69
CA GLY A 72 -17.97 -15.44 -26.75
C GLY A 72 -18.63 -14.95 -25.46
N PHE A 73 -18.03 -13.96 -24.79
CA PHE A 73 -18.54 -13.46 -23.52
C PHE A 73 -19.96 -12.91 -23.67
N THR A 74 -20.82 -13.22 -22.69
CA THR A 74 -22.19 -12.69 -22.62
C THR A 74 -22.46 -11.97 -21.31
N ASP A 75 -23.20 -10.87 -21.39
CA ASP A 75 -23.57 -10.05 -20.25
C ASP A 75 -24.84 -10.49 -19.52
N SER A 76 -25.55 -11.48 -20.04
CA SER A 76 -26.79 -12.01 -19.51
C SER A 76 -26.68 -12.42 -18.02
N ARG A 77 -27.71 -12.07 -17.26
CA ARG A 77 -27.94 -12.60 -15.91
C ARG A 77 -28.38 -14.05 -16.00
N ASP A 78 -27.82 -14.90 -15.14
CA ASP A 78 -28.20 -16.31 -15.06
C ASP A 78 -29.55 -16.44 -14.34
N ALA A 79 -30.35 -17.42 -14.76
CA ALA A 79 -31.62 -17.74 -14.11
C ALA A 79 -31.43 -18.29 -12.68
N ARG A 80 -30.27 -18.90 -12.41
CA ARG A 80 -29.88 -19.47 -11.09
C ARG A 80 -29.34 -18.42 -10.11
N ARG A 81 -29.28 -17.14 -10.49
CA ARG A 81 -28.83 -16.09 -9.56
C ARG A 81 -29.72 -16.07 -8.32
N VAL A 82 -29.14 -15.65 -7.20
CA VAL A 82 -29.93 -15.37 -6.00
C VAL A 82 -30.94 -14.26 -6.32
N PRO A 83 -32.25 -14.46 -6.07
CA PRO A 83 -33.27 -13.45 -6.36
C PRO A 83 -33.05 -12.14 -5.61
N ASP A 84 -33.56 -11.06 -6.18
CA ASP A 84 -33.63 -9.77 -5.48
C ASP A 84 -34.65 -9.87 -4.34
N LYS A 85 -34.15 -9.87 -3.11
CA LYS A 85 -34.96 -9.93 -1.89
C LYS A 85 -34.23 -9.20 -0.78
N LEU A 86 -34.86 -8.15 -0.24
CA LEU A 86 -34.35 -7.41 0.90
C LEU A 86 -34.91 -8.02 2.19
N ASP A 87 -34.06 -8.72 2.93
CA ASP A 87 -34.37 -9.23 4.26
C ASP A 87 -34.07 -8.17 5.32
N VAL A 88 -34.91 -8.11 6.36
CA VAL A 88 -34.83 -7.11 7.44
C VAL A 88 -34.77 -7.84 8.78
N TYR A 89 -33.71 -7.58 9.54
CA TYR A 89 -33.44 -8.20 10.83
C TYR A 89 -33.54 -7.16 11.92
N ALA A 90 -34.49 -7.31 12.82
CA ALA A 90 -34.70 -6.41 13.95
C ALA A 90 -33.72 -6.74 15.09
N GLY A 91 -33.02 -5.74 15.60
CA GLY A 91 -32.21 -5.80 16.82
C GLY A 91 -32.71 -4.86 17.90
N GLN A 92 -32.08 -4.93 19.08
CA GLN A 92 -32.41 -4.02 20.19
C GLN A 92 -32.01 -2.57 19.92
N GLN A 93 -30.90 -2.36 19.18
CA GLN A 93 -30.34 -1.02 18.92
C GLN A 93 -30.56 -0.55 17.47
N ALA A 94 -30.71 -1.48 16.53
CA ALA A 94 -30.76 -1.19 15.10
C ALA A 94 -31.42 -2.32 14.30
N TYR A 95 -31.86 -1.99 13.09
CA TYR A 95 -32.28 -2.92 12.05
C TYR A 95 -31.15 -3.11 11.06
N VAL A 96 -30.87 -4.36 10.70
CA VAL A 96 -29.90 -4.72 9.66
C VAL A 96 -30.66 -5.19 8.44
N PHE A 97 -30.25 -4.69 7.27
CA PHE A 97 -30.81 -5.01 5.98
C PHE A 97 -29.79 -5.86 5.22
N ASP A 98 -30.23 -6.92 4.56
CA ASP A 98 -29.39 -7.76 3.72
C ASP A 98 -30.12 -8.13 2.44
N ASN A 99 -29.45 -7.95 1.31
CA ASN A 99 -29.91 -8.47 0.04
C ASN A 99 -28.89 -9.45 -0.52
N ARG A 100 -29.17 -10.75 -0.32
CA ARG A 100 -28.31 -11.84 -0.79
C ARG A 100 -28.11 -11.84 -2.29
N GLY A 101 -29.07 -11.32 -3.07
CA GLY A 101 -28.92 -11.12 -4.51
C GLY A 101 -27.83 -10.12 -4.91
N THR A 102 -27.51 -9.17 -4.02
CA THR A 102 -26.43 -8.19 -4.19
C THR A 102 -25.08 -8.70 -3.67
N CYS A 103 -25.07 -9.69 -2.78
CA CYS A 103 -23.88 -10.13 -2.08
C CYS A 103 -22.80 -10.69 -3.03
N ALA A 104 -21.58 -10.16 -2.91
CA ALA A 104 -20.42 -10.69 -3.64
C ALA A 104 -19.73 -11.85 -2.89
N HIS A 105 -20.27 -12.28 -1.74
CA HIS A 105 -19.74 -13.33 -0.88
C HIS A 105 -18.27 -13.12 -0.48
N SER A 106 -17.94 -11.92 -0.02
CA SER A 106 -16.55 -11.54 0.31
C SER A 106 -16.03 -12.07 1.65
N GLY A 107 -16.87 -12.68 2.50
CA GLY A 107 -16.48 -13.16 3.84
C GLY A 107 -16.26 -12.06 4.90
N LEU A 108 -15.97 -10.83 4.50
CA LEU A 108 -15.63 -9.74 5.43
C LEU A 108 -16.60 -9.51 6.61
N CYS A 109 -17.90 -9.74 6.45
CA CYS A 109 -18.85 -9.59 7.55
C CYS A 109 -18.78 -10.75 8.55
N THR A 110 -18.69 -12.00 8.06
CA THR A 110 -18.57 -13.20 8.90
C THR A 110 -17.21 -13.29 9.58
N ASP A 111 -16.15 -12.84 8.90
CA ASP A 111 -14.78 -12.91 9.43
C ASP A 111 -14.55 -11.87 10.54
N ARG A 112 -15.15 -10.68 10.41
CA ARG A 112 -14.93 -9.55 11.34
C ARG A 112 -15.91 -9.49 12.49
N LEU A 113 -17.14 -9.97 12.31
CA LEU A 113 -18.20 -9.85 13.32
C LEU A 113 -19.06 -11.12 13.36
N SER A 114 -18.40 -12.25 13.63
CA SER A 114 -19.03 -13.57 13.72
C SER A 114 -20.07 -13.70 14.85
N SER A 115 -20.08 -12.77 15.81
CA SER A 115 -21.14 -12.68 16.82
C SER A 115 -22.46 -12.13 16.26
N VAL A 116 -22.45 -11.52 15.07
CA VAL A 116 -23.62 -11.00 14.37
C VAL A 116 -23.91 -11.77 13.09
N PHE A 117 -22.90 -12.13 12.29
CA PHE A 117 -23.08 -12.76 10.99
C PHE A 117 -22.62 -14.22 11.04
N HIS A 118 -23.56 -15.16 10.89
CA HIS A 118 -23.33 -16.58 11.15
C HIS A 118 -23.30 -17.39 9.85
N LEU A 119 -22.12 -17.88 9.45
CA LEU A 119 -22.01 -18.70 8.25
C LEU A 119 -22.67 -20.07 8.45
N GLY A 120 -23.66 -20.40 7.62
CA GLY A 120 -24.31 -21.72 7.63
C GLY A 120 -25.43 -21.89 8.67
N GLU A 121 -25.79 -20.82 9.38
CA GLU A 121 -26.87 -20.82 10.37
C GLU A 121 -27.99 -19.85 9.98
N GLU A 122 -29.21 -20.12 10.45
CA GLU A 122 -30.37 -19.25 10.27
C GLU A 122 -31.00 -18.91 11.64
N PRO A 123 -31.31 -17.63 11.94
CA PRO A 123 -31.14 -16.47 11.06
C PRO A 123 -29.65 -16.14 10.83
N PHE A 124 -29.29 -15.83 9.58
CA PHE A 124 -27.92 -15.44 9.23
C PHE A 124 -27.39 -14.25 10.05
N ILE A 125 -28.28 -13.32 10.43
CA ILE A 125 -27.94 -12.09 11.14
C ILE A 125 -28.61 -12.05 12.52
N ALA A 126 -27.79 -11.87 13.56
CA ALA A 126 -28.20 -11.54 14.91
C ALA A 126 -27.76 -10.11 15.27
N PRO A 127 -28.54 -9.05 14.92
CA PRO A 127 -28.10 -7.66 15.06
C PRO A 127 -27.71 -7.24 16.48
N SER A 128 -28.21 -7.93 17.50
CA SER A 128 -27.93 -7.62 18.92
C SER A 128 -26.66 -8.31 19.45
N GLY A 129 -25.89 -8.98 18.60
CA GLY A 129 -24.68 -9.74 18.97
C GLY A 129 -23.40 -8.90 19.12
N ALA A 130 -23.46 -7.59 18.87
CA ALA A 130 -22.32 -6.68 19.00
C ALA A 130 -22.75 -5.27 19.41
N ARG A 131 -21.78 -4.41 19.73
CA ARG A 131 -22.04 -2.98 19.94
C ARG A 131 -22.44 -2.33 18.61
N PHE A 132 -23.27 -1.29 18.69
CA PHE A 132 -23.75 -0.55 17.52
C PHE A 132 -22.62 -0.05 16.60
N ASP A 133 -21.52 0.46 17.15
CA ASP A 133 -20.39 0.97 16.34
C ASP A 133 -19.68 -0.14 15.55
N ASP A 134 -19.51 -1.32 16.16
CA ASP A 134 -18.92 -2.49 15.49
C ASP A 134 -19.83 -2.99 14.36
N LEU A 135 -21.14 -3.02 14.62
CA LEU A 135 -22.16 -3.36 13.62
C LEU A 135 -22.17 -2.38 12.45
N LEU A 136 -22.16 -1.07 12.75
CA LEU A 136 -22.13 0.00 11.77
C LEU A 136 -20.88 -0.10 10.88
N ASN A 137 -19.71 -0.35 11.50
CA ASN A 137 -18.46 -0.54 10.78
C ASN A 137 -18.47 -1.79 9.89
N ALA A 138 -19.06 -2.90 10.36
CA ALA A 138 -19.20 -4.11 9.57
C ALA A 138 -20.10 -3.91 8.34
N VAL A 139 -21.24 -3.22 8.50
CA VAL A 139 -22.16 -2.88 7.41
C VAL A 139 -21.49 -1.99 6.38
N ARG A 140 -20.85 -0.89 6.81
CA ARG A 140 -20.16 0.08 5.93
C ARG A 140 -19.00 -0.53 5.15
N ARG A 141 -18.40 -1.61 5.66
CA ARG A 141 -17.30 -2.32 5.02
C ARG A 141 -17.75 -3.46 4.08
N CYS A 142 -19.06 -3.65 3.87
CA CYS A 142 -19.60 -4.62 2.90
C CYS A 142 -19.23 -4.20 1.46
N PRO A 143 -18.33 -4.88 0.73
CA PRO A 143 -17.84 -4.37 -0.56
C PRO A 143 -18.89 -4.33 -1.67
N SER A 144 -19.92 -5.18 -1.59
CA SER A 144 -21.00 -5.21 -2.56
C SER A 144 -22.12 -4.21 -2.27
N GLY A 145 -22.14 -3.61 -1.09
CA GLY A 145 -23.28 -2.78 -0.64
C GLY A 145 -24.56 -3.60 -0.47
N ALA A 146 -24.42 -4.88 -0.14
CA ALA A 146 -25.56 -5.78 0.11
C ALA A 146 -26.17 -5.57 1.51
N LEU A 147 -25.35 -5.08 2.45
CA LEU A 147 -25.77 -4.78 3.81
C LEU A 147 -26.20 -3.31 3.94
N GLY A 148 -27.16 -3.07 4.84
CA GLY A 148 -27.57 -1.74 5.27
C GLY A 148 -27.94 -1.74 6.74
N ILE A 149 -28.08 -0.55 7.32
CA ILE A 149 -28.49 -0.34 8.71
C ILE A 149 -29.49 0.81 8.81
N GLY A 150 -30.36 0.75 9.82
CA GLY A 150 -31.27 1.82 10.18
C GLY A 150 -31.63 1.74 11.66
N ILE A 151 -31.97 2.88 12.26
CA ILE A 151 -32.48 2.91 13.65
C ILE A 151 -33.93 2.40 13.71
N GLY A 152 -34.67 2.56 12.61
CA GLY A 152 -36.02 2.03 12.44
C GLY A 152 -36.10 0.96 11.36
N PRO A 153 -37.31 0.48 11.03
CA PRO A 153 -37.53 -0.57 10.03
C PRO A 153 -37.27 -0.14 8.57
N ALA A 154 -36.75 1.08 8.36
CA ALA A 154 -36.32 1.58 7.07
C ALA A 154 -34.79 1.76 7.04
N ARG A 155 -34.16 1.36 5.92
CA ARG A 155 -32.72 1.54 5.70
C ARG A 155 -32.39 3.03 5.71
N ASP A 156 -31.40 3.42 6.49
CA ASP A 156 -30.84 4.76 6.48
C ASP A 156 -29.55 4.78 5.65
N ALA A 157 -29.57 5.47 4.51
CA ALA A 157 -28.41 5.56 3.63
C ALA A 157 -27.24 6.33 4.27
N ASN A 158 -27.52 7.34 5.10
CA ASN A 158 -26.47 8.14 5.76
C ASN A 158 -25.76 7.35 6.86
N LEU A 159 -26.46 6.40 7.47
CA LEU A 159 -25.84 5.44 8.39
C LEU A 159 -25.12 4.33 7.61
N SER A 160 -25.79 3.74 6.62
CA SER A 160 -25.28 2.56 5.89
C SER A 160 -24.04 2.84 5.06
N ASP A 161 -23.94 4.04 4.47
CA ASP A 161 -22.93 4.39 3.48
C ASP A 161 -21.92 5.41 4.04
N VAL A 162 -20.71 5.42 3.48
CA VAL A 162 -19.66 6.42 3.81
C VAL A 162 -19.25 7.10 2.53
N SER A 163 -19.42 8.41 2.44
CA SER A 163 -18.99 9.18 1.27
C SER A 163 -17.48 9.10 1.07
N ARG A 164 -17.03 8.34 0.07
CA ARG A 164 -15.63 8.21 -0.35
C ARG A 164 -15.39 8.94 -1.68
N PRO A 165 -14.15 9.29 -2.03
CA PRO A 165 -13.84 9.71 -3.38
C PRO A 165 -14.10 8.57 -4.39
N PRO A 166 -14.45 8.89 -5.65
CA PRO A 166 -14.50 7.91 -6.73
C PRO A 166 -13.20 7.13 -6.84
N GLN A 167 -13.26 5.80 -6.86
CA GLN A 167 -12.11 4.92 -7.07
C GLN A 167 -12.57 3.54 -7.56
N ILE A 168 -11.72 2.87 -8.35
CA ILE A 168 -11.87 1.47 -8.75
C ILE A 168 -10.70 0.68 -8.17
N GLU A 169 -10.96 -0.21 -7.22
CA GLU A 169 -9.99 -1.19 -6.72
C GLU A 169 -10.10 -2.49 -7.51
N VAL A 170 -8.99 -2.96 -8.06
CA VAL A 170 -8.86 -4.29 -8.66
C VAL A 170 -8.53 -5.29 -7.55
N SER A 171 -9.56 -5.89 -6.95
CA SER A 171 -9.35 -6.84 -5.85
C SER A 171 -8.68 -8.13 -6.35
N LYS A 172 -7.81 -8.71 -5.51
CA LYS A 172 -7.06 -9.93 -5.80
C LYS A 172 -8.01 -11.06 -6.09
N ASP A 173 -7.82 -11.73 -7.23
CA ASP A 173 -8.60 -12.92 -7.63
C ASP A 173 -10.12 -12.68 -7.66
N GLY A 174 -10.55 -11.42 -7.73
CA GLY A 174 -11.90 -11.03 -7.38
C GLY A 174 -12.48 -9.91 -8.25
N PRO A 175 -13.59 -9.29 -7.82
CA PRO A 175 -14.27 -8.23 -8.57
C PRO A 175 -13.50 -6.91 -8.63
N TYR A 176 -13.98 -5.98 -9.45
CA TYR A 176 -13.68 -4.57 -9.23
C TYR A 176 -14.55 -4.05 -8.09
N ARG A 177 -13.97 -3.38 -7.10
CA ARG A 177 -14.71 -2.68 -6.05
C ARG A 177 -14.70 -1.20 -6.38
N VAL A 178 -15.89 -0.66 -6.60
CA VAL A 178 -16.08 0.75 -6.97
C VAL A 178 -16.63 1.48 -5.75
N THR A 179 -16.09 2.65 -5.44
CA THR A 179 -16.54 3.53 -4.34
C THR A 179 -16.78 4.94 -4.84
N GLY A 180 -17.44 5.77 -4.03
CA GLY A 180 -17.62 7.20 -4.28
C GLY A 180 -18.73 7.58 -5.25
N HIS A 181 -19.90 6.95 -5.13
CA HIS A 181 -21.12 7.33 -5.84
C HIS A 181 -20.97 7.33 -7.37
N VAL A 182 -20.30 6.31 -7.91
CA VAL A 182 -20.10 6.17 -9.36
C VAL A 182 -21.32 5.51 -9.98
N ASP A 183 -21.94 6.22 -10.93
CA ASP A 183 -23.14 5.76 -11.64
C ASP A 183 -22.77 4.68 -12.66
N LEU A 184 -23.60 3.64 -12.74
CA LEU A 184 -23.47 2.59 -13.75
C LEU A 184 -24.53 2.81 -14.82
N VAL A 185 -24.10 2.98 -16.05
CA VAL A 185 -24.99 3.18 -17.21
C VAL A 185 -24.66 2.18 -18.31
N ASP A 186 -25.62 1.87 -19.17
CA ASP A 186 -25.37 1.14 -20.41
C ASP A 186 -24.84 2.08 -21.52
N GLU A 187 -24.69 1.54 -22.72
CA GLU A 187 -24.15 2.22 -23.90
C GLU A 187 -25.04 3.38 -24.38
N ASP A 188 -26.34 3.32 -24.07
CA ASP A 188 -27.34 4.33 -24.40
C ASP A 188 -27.47 5.38 -23.28
N GLY A 189 -26.74 5.21 -22.17
CA GLY A 189 -26.79 6.09 -21.00
C GLY A 189 -27.90 5.74 -20.01
N THR A 190 -28.59 4.60 -20.19
CA THR A 190 -29.64 4.15 -19.27
C THR A 190 -29.02 3.59 -17.98
N PRO A 191 -29.51 3.98 -16.79
CA PRO A 191 -29.00 3.44 -15.53
C PRO A 191 -29.14 1.91 -15.43
N VAL A 192 -28.08 1.25 -15.00
CA VAL A 192 -28.09 -0.19 -14.73
C VAL A 192 -28.90 -0.48 -13.47
N ALA A 193 -29.96 -1.29 -13.59
CA ALA A 193 -30.82 -1.65 -12.49
C ALA A 193 -30.07 -2.40 -11.36
N ARG A 194 -30.19 -1.89 -10.14
CA ARG A 194 -29.67 -2.48 -8.90
C ARG A 194 -30.81 -3.15 -8.12
N ASN A 195 -30.44 -4.12 -7.29
CA ASN A 195 -31.36 -4.80 -6.38
C ASN A 195 -31.82 -3.87 -5.24
N ALA A 196 -32.92 -4.23 -4.58
CA ALA A 196 -33.47 -3.46 -3.47
C ALA A 196 -32.47 -3.29 -2.33
N GLY A 197 -32.34 -2.07 -1.81
CA GLY A 197 -31.44 -1.75 -0.68
C GLY A 197 -29.95 -1.72 -1.01
N ALA A 198 -29.55 -1.94 -2.27
CA ALA A 198 -28.15 -1.85 -2.68
C ALA A 198 -27.60 -0.42 -2.47
N SER A 199 -26.36 -0.35 -1.98
CA SER A 199 -25.65 0.94 -1.84
C SER A 199 -25.54 1.66 -3.19
N GLN A 200 -25.63 2.99 -3.17
CA GLN A 200 -25.26 3.84 -4.29
C GLN A 200 -23.81 4.32 -4.19
N GLU A 201 -23.22 4.25 -2.99
CA GLU A 201 -21.87 4.75 -2.75
C GLU A 201 -20.81 3.75 -3.21
N HIS A 202 -21.05 2.45 -3.05
CA HIS A 202 -20.11 1.41 -3.45
C HIS A 202 -20.78 0.18 -4.07
N VAL A 203 -20.01 -0.57 -4.86
CA VAL A 203 -20.48 -1.77 -5.57
C VAL A 203 -19.33 -2.69 -5.97
N SER A 204 -19.61 -3.98 -6.11
CA SER A 204 -18.66 -4.97 -6.64
C SER A 204 -19.07 -5.44 -8.05
N LEU A 205 -18.23 -5.18 -9.05
CA LEU A 205 -18.45 -5.55 -10.45
C LEU A 205 -17.68 -6.82 -10.84
N CYS A 206 -18.33 -7.70 -11.60
CA CYS A 206 -17.76 -8.96 -12.03
C CYS A 206 -16.56 -8.77 -12.95
N ARG A 207 -15.45 -9.41 -12.61
CA ARG A 207 -14.20 -9.38 -13.39
C ARG A 207 -13.83 -10.73 -14.02
N CYS A 208 -14.37 -11.83 -13.48
CA CYS A 208 -14.02 -13.19 -13.88
C CYS A 208 -14.83 -13.74 -15.07
N GLY A 209 -15.82 -13.01 -15.59
CA GLY A 209 -16.73 -13.47 -16.65
C GLY A 209 -17.83 -14.44 -16.21
N SER A 210 -17.71 -15.12 -15.06
CA SER A 210 -18.61 -16.20 -14.65
C SER A 210 -19.70 -15.83 -13.65
N SER A 211 -19.87 -14.54 -13.31
CA SER A 211 -20.92 -14.15 -12.35
C SER A 211 -22.33 -14.53 -12.83
N LEU A 212 -23.16 -15.00 -11.91
CA LEU A 212 -24.59 -15.26 -12.15
C LEU A 212 -25.42 -13.95 -12.18
N ASN A 213 -24.96 -12.88 -11.54
CA ASN A 213 -25.70 -11.61 -11.42
C ASN A 213 -25.03 -10.44 -12.17
N LYS A 214 -24.54 -10.68 -13.39
CA LYS A 214 -23.85 -9.65 -14.18
C LYS A 214 -24.69 -8.36 -14.34
N PRO A 215 -24.07 -7.17 -14.31
CA PRO A 215 -22.63 -6.91 -14.19
C PRO A 215 -22.08 -7.02 -12.77
N PHE A 216 -22.89 -7.30 -11.76
CA PHE A 216 -22.46 -7.40 -10.37
C PHE A 216 -21.75 -8.73 -10.09
N CYS A 217 -20.86 -8.73 -9.10
CA CYS A 217 -20.20 -9.94 -8.65
C CYS A 217 -21.15 -10.78 -7.78
N SER A 218 -21.23 -12.09 -8.06
CA SER A 218 -22.01 -13.08 -7.30
C SER A 218 -21.13 -14.04 -6.49
N GLY A 219 -19.83 -13.75 -6.38
CA GLY A 219 -18.87 -14.65 -5.71
C GLY A 219 -18.35 -15.81 -6.57
N MET A 220 -18.90 -16.04 -7.76
CA MET A 220 -18.49 -17.15 -8.65
C MET A 220 -17.00 -17.21 -9.02
N HIS A 221 -16.24 -16.13 -8.82
CA HIS A 221 -14.79 -16.11 -9.04
C HIS A 221 -14.05 -17.16 -8.18
N TRP A 222 -14.56 -17.48 -6.99
CA TRP A 222 -14.04 -18.56 -6.15
C TRP A 222 -14.26 -19.94 -6.81
N ASN A 223 -15.48 -20.21 -7.29
CA ASN A 223 -15.84 -21.50 -7.88
C ASN A 223 -15.11 -21.79 -9.20
N VAL A 224 -14.82 -20.75 -9.98
CA VAL A 224 -14.05 -20.88 -11.23
C VAL A 224 -12.55 -20.69 -11.03
N ALA A 225 -12.10 -20.57 -9.78
CA ALA A 225 -10.71 -20.37 -9.40
C ALA A 225 -10.02 -19.24 -10.20
N PHE A 226 -10.73 -18.12 -10.37
CA PHE A 226 -10.18 -16.97 -11.08
C PHE A 226 -8.93 -16.45 -10.37
N ARG A 227 -7.84 -16.25 -11.10
CA ARG A 227 -6.58 -15.72 -10.57
C ARG A 227 -6.14 -14.49 -11.34
N ASP A 228 -5.92 -13.40 -10.61
CA ASP A 228 -5.32 -12.19 -11.14
C ASP A 228 -4.84 -11.25 -10.00
N PRO A 229 -3.55 -10.86 -9.98
CA PRO A 229 -2.51 -11.19 -10.96
C PRO A 229 -2.11 -12.67 -10.91
N VAL A 230 -1.59 -13.20 -12.03
CA VAL A 230 -1.02 -14.56 -12.05
C VAL A 230 0.23 -14.57 -11.17
N PRO A 231 0.30 -15.39 -10.10
CA PRO A 231 1.47 -15.43 -9.23
C PRO A 231 2.69 -15.92 -10.00
N ASP A 232 3.82 -15.23 -9.82
CA ASP A 232 5.13 -15.77 -10.20
C ASP A 232 5.61 -16.69 -9.07
N PRO A 233 5.71 -18.02 -9.28
CA PRO A 233 6.06 -18.97 -8.23
C PRO A 233 7.50 -18.82 -7.74
N LEU A 234 8.36 -18.11 -8.48
CA LEU A 234 9.76 -17.87 -8.10
C LEU A 234 9.95 -16.53 -7.41
N ARG A 235 8.92 -15.67 -7.38
CA ARG A 235 8.99 -14.36 -6.74
C ARG A 235 8.65 -14.48 -5.27
N GLU A 236 9.60 -14.10 -4.42
CA GLU A 236 9.34 -13.86 -3.01
C GLU A 236 8.55 -12.55 -2.84
N PRO A 237 7.40 -12.54 -2.16
CA PRO A 237 6.63 -11.32 -1.91
C PRO A 237 7.41 -10.40 -0.97
N THR A 238 7.26 -9.09 -1.11
CA THR A 238 7.77 -8.14 -0.11
C THR A 238 6.96 -8.22 1.19
N LEU A 239 7.48 -7.69 2.30
CA LEU A 239 6.71 -7.53 3.55
C LEU A 239 5.45 -6.68 3.32
N PHE A 240 5.51 -5.67 2.45
CA PHE A 240 4.36 -4.85 2.07
C PHE A 240 3.27 -5.68 1.39
N GLU A 241 3.65 -6.51 0.42
CA GLU A 241 2.73 -7.39 -0.30
C GLU A 241 2.10 -8.42 0.65
N TRP A 242 2.92 -9.02 1.51
CA TRP A 242 2.47 -10.01 2.47
C TRP A 242 1.53 -9.43 3.53
N ALA A 243 1.83 -8.22 4.03
CA ALA A 243 0.99 -7.52 4.98
C ALA A 243 -0.42 -7.20 4.45
N GLY A 244 -0.64 -7.26 3.14
CA GLY A 244 -1.88 -6.84 2.48
C GLY A 244 -1.83 -5.42 1.93
N GLY A 245 -0.63 -4.87 1.73
CA GLY A 245 -0.41 -3.58 1.10
C GLY A 245 -0.78 -2.37 1.97
N TYR A 246 -0.98 -1.22 1.31
CA TYR A 246 -1.30 0.03 1.98
C TYR A 246 -2.63 -0.01 2.75
N PRO A 247 -3.73 -0.60 2.23
CA PRO A 247 -4.99 -0.66 2.96
C PRO A 247 -4.87 -1.37 4.32
N ALA A 248 -4.16 -2.49 4.39
CA ALA A 248 -3.97 -3.22 5.64
C ALA A 248 -3.12 -2.43 6.65
N LEU A 249 -2.02 -1.84 6.19
CA LEU A 249 -1.18 -0.98 7.03
C LEU A 249 -1.92 0.27 7.52
N LEU A 250 -2.81 0.84 6.68
CA LEU A 250 -3.65 1.98 7.06
C LEU A 250 -4.71 1.60 8.09
N ASP A 251 -5.36 0.44 7.95
CA ASP A 251 -6.30 -0.05 8.96
C ASP A 251 -5.57 -0.24 10.31
N MET A 252 -4.37 -0.84 10.29
CA MET A 252 -3.53 -0.98 11.48
C MET A 252 -3.19 0.37 12.13
N THR A 253 -2.69 1.35 11.37
CA THR A 253 -2.32 2.65 11.96
C THR A 253 -3.53 3.43 12.44
N ARG A 254 -4.71 3.28 11.80
CA ARG A 254 -5.96 3.87 12.28
C ARG A 254 -6.41 3.28 13.60
N ILE A 255 -6.29 1.96 13.78
CA ILE A 255 -6.56 1.32 15.07
C ILE A 255 -5.61 1.86 16.14
N PHE A 256 -4.31 1.90 15.84
CA PHE A 256 -3.29 2.41 16.75
C PHE A 256 -3.60 3.84 17.23
N TYR A 257 -3.76 4.78 16.30
CA TYR A 257 -3.96 6.20 16.62
C TYR A 257 -5.40 6.53 17.08
N GLY A 258 -6.40 5.75 16.69
CA GLY A 258 -7.80 5.99 17.01
C GLY A 258 -8.25 5.35 18.32
N ARG A 259 -7.62 4.24 18.73
CA ARG A 259 -7.99 3.47 19.93
C ARG A 259 -6.91 3.52 21.00
N TYR A 260 -5.71 3.03 20.69
CA TYR A 260 -4.67 2.83 21.71
C TYR A 260 -4.03 4.14 22.18
N VAL A 261 -3.68 5.05 21.26
CA VAL A 261 -3.01 6.31 21.61
C VAL A 261 -3.86 7.23 22.50
N PRO A 262 -5.15 7.49 22.22
CA PRO A 262 -5.97 8.40 23.03
C PRO A 262 -6.27 7.86 24.44
N GLU A 263 -6.29 6.55 24.61
CA GLU A 263 -6.58 5.89 25.89
C GLU A 263 -5.36 5.82 26.82
N ASP A 264 -4.14 5.96 26.28
CA ASP A 264 -2.90 5.80 27.05
C ASP A 264 -2.38 7.13 27.63
N PRO A 265 -2.14 7.23 28.96
CA PRO A 265 -1.73 8.47 29.60
C PRO A 265 -0.30 8.93 29.26
N LEU A 266 0.56 8.05 28.75
CA LEU A 266 1.94 8.38 28.38
C LEU A 266 2.09 8.72 26.90
N LEU A 267 1.28 8.09 26.03
CA LEU A 267 1.29 8.35 24.59
C LEU A 267 0.33 9.46 24.18
N GLY A 268 -0.87 9.54 24.77
CA GLY A 268 -1.88 10.53 24.42
C GLY A 268 -1.33 11.96 24.34
N PRO A 269 -0.61 12.46 25.36
CA PRO A 269 0.00 13.79 25.32
C PRO A 269 1.04 13.99 24.20
N LEU A 270 1.77 12.94 23.80
CA LEU A 270 2.80 13.02 22.75
C LEU A 270 2.19 13.28 21.37
N PHE A 271 0.96 12.81 21.15
CA PHE A 271 0.23 12.89 19.89
C PHE A 271 -0.97 13.86 19.92
N ALA A 272 -1.15 14.62 21.01
CA ALA A 272 -2.33 15.49 21.18
C ALA A 272 -2.51 16.53 20.05
N GLU A 273 -1.42 16.98 19.45
CA GLU A 273 -1.41 17.95 18.34
C GLU A 273 -1.16 17.29 16.96
N MET A 274 -1.32 15.97 16.86
CA MET A 274 -1.10 15.28 15.59
C MET A 274 -2.12 15.72 14.53
N SER A 275 -1.67 15.81 13.27
CA SER A 275 -2.57 16.05 12.15
C SER A 275 -3.58 14.90 12.01
N PRO A 276 -4.83 15.15 11.59
CA PRO A 276 -5.82 14.09 11.36
C PRO A 276 -5.37 13.02 10.36
N ASP A 277 -4.49 13.38 9.40
CA ASP A 277 -3.92 12.47 8.40
C ASP A 277 -2.64 11.74 8.87
N HIS A 278 -2.33 11.78 10.17
CA HIS A 278 -1.16 11.10 10.73
C HIS A 278 -1.16 9.57 10.52
N PRO A 279 -2.30 8.84 10.66
CA PRO A 279 -2.34 7.42 10.36
C PRO A 279 -1.94 7.09 8.91
N GLU A 280 -2.39 7.89 7.94
CA GLU A 280 -2.05 7.78 6.52
C GLU A 280 -0.56 8.01 6.27
N ARG A 281 0.04 8.98 6.95
CA ARG A 281 1.49 9.25 6.86
C ARG A 281 2.31 8.07 7.35
N VAL A 282 1.95 7.50 8.50
CA VAL A 282 2.69 6.35 9.07
C VAL A 282 2.49 5.10 8.22
N ALA A 283 1.27 4.86 7.70
CA ALA A 283 1.02 3.75 6.79
C ALA A 283 1.83 3.89 5.48
N ALA A 284 1.92 5.10 4.93
CA ALA A 284 2.75 5.39 3.76
C ALA A 284 4.25 5.15 4.04
N TRP A 285 4.74 5.53 5.24
CA TRP A 285 6.12 5.28 5.67
C TRP A 285 6.41 3.78 5.73
N LEU A 286 5.57 3.03 6.45
CA LEU A 286 5.71 1.58 6.56
C LEU A 286 5.62 0.89 5.21
N SER A 287 4.75 1.36 4.32
CA SER A 287 4.61 0.82 2.96
C SER A 287 5.92 0.92 2.18
N GLU A 288 6.56 2.10 2.18
CA GLU A 288 7.83 2.30 1.49
C GLU A 288 8.96 1.49 2.13
N VAL A 289 8.99 1.42 3.47
CA VAL A 289 10.01 0.66 4.19
C VAL A 289 9.91 -0.84 3.90
N PHE A 290 8.70 -1.40 3.88
CA PHE A 290 8.46 -2.84 3.67
C PHE A 290 8.52 -3.28 2.21
N GLY A 291 9.14 -2.49 1.34
CA GLY A 291 9.38 -2.83 -0.05
C GLY A 291 8.28 -2.40 -1.02
N GLY A 292 7.25 -1.69 -0.55
CA GLY A 292 6.20 -1.12 -1.39
C GLY A 292 6.65 0.14 -2.16
N PRO A 293 5.70 0.81 -2.84
CA PRO A 293 5.94 2.05 -3.55
C PRO A 293 6.38 3.20 -2.63
N ARG A 294 6.94 4.26 -3.23
CA ARG A 294 7.49 5.42 -2.51
C ARG A 294 6.42 6.40 -2.01
N PHE A 295 5.33 5.88 -1.45
CA PHE A 295 4.18 6.69 -1.03
C PHE A 295 4.58 7.79 -0.06
N TYR A 296 5.47 7.50 0.89
CA TYR A 296 5.87 8.52 1.86
C TYR A 296 6.77 9.56 1.23
N THR A 297 7.78 9.14 0.48
CA THR A 297 8.71 10.07 -0.14
C THR A 297 8.00 10.99 -1.14
N GLU A 298 7.12 10.45 -1.98
CA GLU A 298 6.39 11.23 -2.98
C GLU A 298 5.37 12.19 -2.37
N ARG A 299 4.65 11.77 -1.31
CA ARG A 299 3.58 12.59 -0.72
C ARG A 299 4.07 13.55 0.38
N TYR A 300 5.15 13.19 1.08
CA TYR A 300 5.55 13.87 2.32
C TYR A 300 7.03 14.27 2.36
N GLY A 301 7.87 13.88 1.39
CA GLY A 301 9.26 14.35 1.30
C GLY A 301 10.32 13.49 2.00
N GLY A 302 9.99 12.23 2.32
CA GLY A 302 10.99 11.20 2.64
C GLY A 302 11.64 11.34 4.02
N TYR A 303 12.79 10.69 4.21
CA TYR A 303 13.48 10.58 5.50
C TYR A 303 13.66 11.92 6.23
N ARG A 304 14.11 12.96 5.52
CA ARG A 304 14.33 14.30 6.10
C ARG A 304 13.06 14.86 6.74
N ARG A 305 11.89 14.67 6.10
CA ARG A 305 10.61 15.08 6.69
C ARG A 305 10.30 14.24 7.94
N MET A 306 10.46 12.92 7.88
CA MET A 306 10.17 12.04 9.02
C MET A 306 10.98 12.47 10.26
N VAL A 307 12.28 12.69 10.10
CA VAL A 307 13.16 13.12 11.20
C VAL A 307 12.72 14.46 11.78
N SER A 308 12.33 15.43 10.94
CA SER A 308 11.89 16.73 11.44
C SER A 308 10.62 16.67 12.30
N GLN A 309 9.82 15.61 12.19
CA GLN A 309 8.66 15.39 13.06
C GLN A 309 9.02 14.82 14.44
N HIS A 310 10.24 14.28 14.60
CA HIS A 310 10.70 13.67 15.85
C HIS A 310 11.61 14.57 16.67
N ILE A 311 12.34 15.50 16.01
CA ILE A 311 13.26 16.44 16.68
C ILE A 311 12.52 17.22 17.78
N GLY A 312 13.14 17.29 18.97
CA GLY A 312 12.63 18.07 20.10
C GLY A 312 11.43 17.47 20.82
N LYS A 313 11.05 16.23 20.49
CA LYS A 313 9.95 15.51 21.18
C LYS A 313 10.38 14.83 22.49
N GLU A 314 11.69 14.70 22.73
CA GLU A 314 12.26 14.10 23.95
C GLU A 314 11.58 12.77 24.35
N ILE A 315 11.44 11.86 23.38
CA ILE A 315 10.72 10.59 23.55
C ILE A 315 11.45 9.75 24.60
N ARG A 316 10.74 9.38 25.67
CA ARG A 316 11.32 8.61 26.78
C ARG A 316 11.29 7.10 26.52
N PRO A 317 12.19 6.31 27.14
CA PRO A 317 12.23 4.85 26.95
C PRO A 317 10.89 4.14 27.24
N GLU A 318 10.17 4.56 28.28
CA GLU A 318 8.86 3.97 28.60
C GLU A 318 7.79 4.28 27.54
N GLN A 319 7.79 5.49 26.97
CA GLN A 319 6.88 5.86 25.88
C GLN A 319 7.19 5.04 24.63
N ARG A 320 8.48 4.86 24.30
CA ARG A 320 8.91 4.02 23.19
C ARG A 320 8.49 2.56 23.35
N ALA A 321 8.61 2.00 24.56
CA ALA A 321 8.22 0.62 24.83
C ALA A 321 6.70 0.40 24.65
N LEU A 322 5.87 1.33 25.15
CA LEU A 322 4.42 1.29 24.96
C LEU A 322 4.03 1.45 23.49
N TRP A 323 4.65 2.41 22.78
CA TRP A 323 4.41 2.61 21.36
C TRP A 323 4.65 1.32 20.55
N ALA A 324 5.79 0.66 20.78
CA ALA A 324 6.13 -0.58 20.09
C ALA A 324 5.12 -1.71 20.40
N THR A 325 4.70 -1.82 21.66
CA THR A 325 3.73 -2.85 22.10
C THR A 325 2.38 -2.67 21.41
N TYR A 326 1.83 -1.46 21.44
CA TYR A 326 0.53 -1.16 20.83
C TYR A 326 0.55 -1.22 19.30
N MET A 327 1.68 -0.93 18.64
CA MET A 327 1.82 -1.14 17.20
C MET A 327 1.68 -2.63 16.83
N VAL A 328 2.25 -3.53 17.64
CA VAL A 328 2.11 -4.98 17.44
C VAL A 328 0.68 -5.44 17.72
N GLN A 329 0.06 -4.98 18.81
CA GLN A 329 -1.35 -5.30 19.11
C GLN A 329 -2.30 -4.78 18.02
N SER A 330 -2.05 -3.59 17.49
CA SER A 330 -2.83 -3.03 16.38
C SER A 330 -2.71 -3.86 15.10
N ALA A 331 -1.57 -4.53 14.90
CA ALA A 331 -1.38 -5.43 13.77
C ALA A 331 -2.24 -6.71 13.91
N ASP A 332 -2.40 -7.22 15.14
CA ASP A 332 -3.33 -8.33 15.41
C ASP A 332 -4.79 -7.89 15.22
N ASP A 333 -5.17 -6.75 15.79
CA ASP A 333 -6.54 -6.21 15.68
C ASP A 333 -6.93 -5.87 14.23
N ALA A 334 -5.97 -5.45 13.40
CA ALA A 334 -6.17 -5.20 11.98
C ALA A 334 -6.22 -6.49 11.13
N GLY A 335 -5.90 -7.66 11.72
CA GLY A 335 -5.85 -8.92 11.02
C GLY A 335 -4.67 -9.06 10.06
N LEU A 336 -3.54 -8.39 10.33
CA LEU A 336 -2.30 -8.65 9.59
C LEU A 336 -1.85 -10.10 9.81
N PRO A 337 -1.10 -10.69 8.86
CA PRO A 337 -0.63 -12.07 8.97
C PRO A 337 0.09 -12.35 10.29
N SER A 338 -0.19 -13.51 10.89
CA SER A 338 0.36 -13.93 12.18
C SER A 338 1.40 -15.04 12.05
N ASP A 339 1.83 -15.38 10.83
CA ASP A 339 2.89 -16.35 10.61
C ASP A 339 4.21 -15.88 11.26
N PRO A 340 5.00 -16.82 11.85
CA PRO A 340 6.22 -16.48 12.58
C PRO A 340 7.21 -15.64 11.78
N GLU A 341 7.37 -15.93 10.50
CA GLU A 341 8.30 -15.28 9.59
C GLU A 341 7.97 -13.79 9.42
N PHE A 342 6.72 -13.46 9.06
CA PHE A 342 6.27 -12.09 8.94
C PHE A 342 6.31 -11.36 10.28
N ARG A 343 5.81 -12.00 11.35
CA ARG A 343 5.74 -11.38 12.68
C ARG A 343 7.13 -11.06 13.22
N ALA A 344 8.10 -11.95 13.06
CA ALA A 344 9.48 -11.68 13.47
C ALA A 344 10.07 -10.48 12.72
N ALA A 345 9.91 -10.42 11.39
CA ALA A 345 10.43 -9.32 10.58
C ALA A 345 9.76 -7.98 10.93
N PHE A 346 8.43 -7.97 11.11
CA PHE A 346 7.66 -6.80 11.49
C PHE A 346 8.07 -6.26 12.88
N VAL A 347 8.08 -7.13 13.91
CA VAL A 347 8.44 -6.75 15.28
C VAL A 347 9.87 -6.23 15.34
N ALA A 348 10.81 -6.88 14.65
CA ALA A 348 12.20 -6.43 14.60
C ALA A 348 12.34 -5.01 14.02
N TYR A 349 11.57 -4.68 12.97
CA TYR A 349 11.56 -3.34 12.42
C TYR A 349 10.95 -2.31 13.40
N ILE A 350 9.80 -2.62 14.01
CA ILE A 350 9.14 -1.73 14.97
C ILE A 350 10.08 -1.44 16.15
N GLU A 351 10.75 -2.47 16.66
CA GLU A 351 11.76 -2.34 17.71
C GLU A 351 12.94 -1.46 17.26
N TRP A 352 13.51 -1.75 16.10
CA TRP A 352 14.64 -1.00 15.55
C TRP A 352 14.28 0.47 15.29
N GLY A 353 13.20 0.73 14.55
CA GLY A 353 12.76 2.06 14.16
C GLY A 353 12.35 2.93 15.35
N SER A 354 11.70 2.34 16.37
CA SER A 354 11.32 3.08 17.57
C SER A 354 12.53 3.56 18.40
N ARG A 355 13.63 2.80 18.42
CA ARG A 355 14.90 3.26 19.04
C ARG A 355 15.49 4.45 18.30
N ILE A 356 15.43 4.44 16.98
CA ILE A 356 15.88 5.56 16.15
C ILE A 356 15.06 6.83 16.43
N ALA A 357 13.75 6.69 16.61
CA ALA A 357 12.88 7.81 16.96
C ALA A 357 13.32 8.45 18.29
N VAL A 358 13.68 7.64 19.30
CA VAL A 358 14.23 8.15 20.57
C VAL A 358 15.52 8.92 20.34
N GLU A 359 16.49 8.35 19.62
CA GLU A 359 17.76 9.01 19.34
C GLU A 359 17.58 10.35 18.61
N ASN A 360 16.70 10.40 17.61
CA ASN A 360 16.43 11.61 16.82
C ASN A 360 15.64 12.68 17.59
N SER A 361 15.01 12.32 18.71
CA SER A 361 14.15 13.22 19.47
C SER A 361 14.86 14.06 20.53
N GLY A 362 16.08 13.68 20.90
CA GLY A 362 16.84 14.35 21.95
C GLY A 362 17.27 15.78 21.59
N ALA A 363 17.36 16.65 22.59
CA ALA A 363 17.70 18.07 22.43
C ALA A 363 19.06 18.36 21.75
N GLY A 364 19.98 17.39 21.73
CA GLY A 364 21.29 17.48 21.08
C GLY A 364 21.47 16.57 19.86
N ALA A 365 20.40 15.93 19.38
CA ALA A 365 20.48 14.98 18.28
C ALA A 365 20.95 15.66 16.97
N LYS A 366 21.91 15.04 16.29
CA LYS A 366 22.39 15.48 14.96
C LYS A 366 22.12 14.37 13.94
N PRO A 367 20.86 14.13 13.58
CA PRO A 367 20.52 13.09 12.62
C PRO A 367 21.19 13.37 11.26
N PRO A 368 21.72 12.33 10.57
CA PRO A 368 22.32 12.50 9.26
C PRO A 368 21.34 13.15 8.27
N PRO A 369 21.72 14.22 7.57
CA PRO A 369 20.77 15.07 6.85
C PRO A 369 20.17 14.42 5.59
N ASN A 370 20.85 13.45 4.97
CA ASN A 370 20.53 12.91 3.64
C ASN A 370 20.48 11.37 3.59
N MET A 371 19.91 10.72 4.60
CA MET A 371 19.70 9.25 4.54
C MET A 371 18.48 8.91 3.66
N PRO A 372 18.53 7.80 2.90
CA PRO A 372 17.35 7.30 2.21
C PRO A 372 16.33 6.75 3.22
N VAL A 373 15.08 6.58 2.77
CA VAL A 373 14.10 5.79 3.54
C VAL A 373 14.64 4.36 3.66
N PRO A 374 14.66 3.77 4.88
CA PRO A 374 15.16 2.41 5.07
C PRO A 374 14.38 1.42 4.19
N ARG A 375 15.06 0.40 3.68
CA ARG A 375 14.40 -0.77 3.08
C ARG A 375 14.55 -1.95 4.03
N TRP A 376 13.43 -2.54 4.44
CA TRP A 376 13.38 -3.66 5.37
C TRP A 376 12.87 -4.92 4.65
N TRP A 377 13.60 -6.02 4.82
CA TRP A 377 13.30 -7.31 4.19
C TRP A 377 12.99 -8.39 5.25
N TRP A 378 12.58 -9.57 4.81
CA TRP A 378 12.24 -10.73 5.66
C TRP A 378 13.33 -11.11 6.65
N VAL A 379 14.58 -11.08 6.20
CA VAL A 379 15.73 -11.29 7.07
C VAL A 379 16.13 -9.94 7.65
N CYS A 380 16.30 -9.89 8.97
CA CYS A 380 16.75 -8.70 9.69
C CYS A 380 18.10 -8.23 9.13
N ASN A 381 18.08 -7.26 8.19
CA ASN A 381 19.29 -6.65 7.66
C ASN A 381 19.78 -5.46 8.53
N ALA A 382 19.25 -5.34 9.76
CA ALA A 382 19.74 -4.42 10.79
C ALA A 382 21.04 -4.93 11.41
N THR A 383 22.11 -4.96 10.62
CA THR A 383 23.45 -5.09 11.19
C THR A 383 23.82 -3.81 11.95
N PRO A 384 24.71 -3.86 12.96
CA PRO A 384 25.13 -2.67 13.71
C PRO A 384 25.65 -1.52 12.83
N ALA A 385 26.10 -1.81 11.60
CA ALA A 385 26.60 -0.83 10.62
C ALA A 385 25.56 -0.41 9.56
N ALA A 386 24.31 -0.88 9.63
CA ALA A 386 23.29 -0.58 8.63
C ALA A 386 22.87 0.92 8.59
N ARG A 387 23.28 1.72 9.58
CA ARG A 387 23.14 3.18 9.58
C ARG A 387 24.16 3.87 10.48
N LEU A 388 24.36 5.17 10.25
CA LEU A 388 25.06 6.07 11.16
C LEU A 388 24.16 6.47 12.35
N SER A 389 24.74 6.48 13.55
CA SER A 389 24.07 6.90 14.80
C SER A 389 23.85 8.42 14.85
N ALA A 390 22.75 8.87 15.45
CA ALA A 390 22.47 10.31 15.65
C ALA A 390 23.16 10.89 16.90
N ILE A 391 23.74 10.02 17.73
CA ILE A 391 24.35 10.33 19.03
C ILE A 391 25.88 10.17 18.99
N GLU A 392 26.41 9.30 18.12
CA GLU A 392 27.86 9.18 17.93
C GLU A 392 28.37 10.39 17.12
N GLY A 393 28.91 11.39 17.83
CA GLY A 393 29.59 12.53 17.20
C GLY A 393 30.94 12.12 16.62
N ASP A 394 31.23 12.56 15.39
CA ASP A 394 32.52 12.71 14.66
C ASP A 394 33.66 11.67 14.84
N ALA A 395 33.51 10.61 15.63
CA ALA A 395 34.60 9.71 16.01
C ALA A 395 34.96 8.71 14.91
N GLN A 396 34.07 8.49 13.93
CA GLN A 396 34.37 7.72 12.71
C GLN A 396 34.64 8.60 11.49
N ALA A 397 34.38 9.92 11.56
CA ALA A 397 34.76 10.85 10.49
C ALA A 397 36.29 11.11 10.46
N ALA A 398 37.02 10.71 11.51
CA ALA A 398 38.47 10.90 11.63
C ALA A 398 39.34 9.69 11.21
N THR A 399 38.75 8.69 10.54
CA THR A 399 39.54 7.73 9.74
C THR A 399 39.15 7.87 8.27
N GLU A 400 39.18 9.10 7.75
CA GLU A 400 39.61 9.28 6.37
C GLU A 400 41.00 8.66 6.27
N THR A 401 41.05 7.43 5.77
CA THR A 401 42.31 6.84 5.34
C THR A 401 42.74 7.73 4.19
N SER A 402 43.63 8.69 4.44
CA SER A 402 44.24 9.49 3.39
C SER A 402 45.03 8.53 2.51
N VAL A 403 44.39 7.97 1.49
CA VAL A 403 45.05 7.15 0.50
C VAL A 403 46.09 8.05 -0.15
N ALA A 404 47.36 7.73 0.02
CA ALA A 404 48.44 8.46 -0.63
C ALA A 404 48.24 8.36 -2.15
N LEU A 405 47.79 9.44 -2.76
CA LEU A 405 47.52 9.47 -4.20
C LEU A 405 48.88 9.40 -4.94
N PRO A 406 49.07 8.43 -5.85
CA PRO A 406 50.31 8.29 -6.60
C PRO A 406 50.51 9.49 -7.52
N SER A 407 51.76 9.96 -7.64
CA SER A 407 52.12 11.14 -8.43
C SER A 407 51.67 11.01 -9.90
N PRO A 408 51.52 12.11 -10.67
CA PRO A 408 50.95 12.10 -12.02
C PRO A 408 51.62 11.18 -13.07
N GLY A 409 52.77 10.57 -12.78
CA GLY A 409 53.47 9.61 -13.64
C GLY A 409 53.76 8.25 -13.02
N GLU A 410 53.23 7.95 -11.83
CA GLU A 410 53.46 6.69 -11.12
C GLU A 410 52.38 5.65 -11.46
N ALA A 411 52.80 4.40 -11.63
CA ALA A 411 51.89 3.29 -11.93
C ALA A 411 50.92 3.04 -10.78
N VAL A 412 49.62 3.02 -11.09
CA VAL A 412 48.59 2.74 -10.09
C VAL A 412 48.57 1.23 -9.81
N GLN A 413 48.95 0.84 -8.61
CA GLN A 413 48.85 -0.55 -8.10
C GLN A 413 47.47 -0.79 -7.44
N PHE A 414 46.86 -1.96 -7.68
CA PHE A 414 45.56 -2.30 -7.08
C PHE A 414 45.61 -2.30 -5.55
N GLU A 415 46.56 -3.03 -4.96
CA GLU A 415 46.63 -3.16 -3.49
C GLU A 415 46.96 -1.87 -2.75
N ALA A 416 47.82 -1.04 -3.33
CA ALA A 416 48.25 0.19 -2.67
C ALA A 416 47.26 1.34 -2.85
N HIS A 417 46.54 1.40 -3.99
CA HIS A 417 45.82 2.61 -4.38
C HIS A 417 44.34 2.39 -4.70
N ILE A 418 43.91 1.17 -5.07
CA ILE A 418 42.53 0.91 -5.49
C ILE A 418 41.75 0.17 -4.40
N ARG A 419 42.29 -0.92 -3.84
CA ARG A 419 41.62 -1.67 -2.77
C ARG A 419 41.25 -0.77 -1.57
N PRO A 420 42.12 0.15 -1.09
CA PRO A 420 41.79 1.00 0.05
C PRO A 420 40.62 1.98 -0.21
N LEU A 421 40.29 2.27 -1.46
CA LEU A 421 39.16 3.14 -1.81
C LEU A 421 37.80 2.46 -1.61
N PHE A 422 37.76 1.12 -1.64
CA PHE A 422 36.55 0.35 -1.34
C PHE A 422 36.42 0.08 0.15
N ARG A 423 35.42 0.70 0.80
CA ARG A 423 35.18 0.54 2.24
C ARG A 423 34.63 -0.87 2.55
N PRO A 424 34.74 -1.35 3.80
CA PRO A 424 34.15 -2.63 4.19
C PRO A 424 32.65 -2.75 3.85
N MET A 425 31.90 -1.64 3.98
CA MET A 425 30.47 -1.59 3.64
C MET A 425 30.23 -1.73 2.12
N ASP A 426 31.08 -1.13 1.29
CA ASP A 426 31.00 -1.22 -0.17
C ASP A 426 31.21 -2.67 -0.62
N ARG A 427 32.25 -3.30 -0.08
CA ARG A 427 32.53 -4.73 -0.31
C ARG A 427 31.36 -5.60 0.10
N ASN A 428 30.88 -5.46 1.34
CA ASN A 428 29.78 -6.29 1.86
C ASN A 428 28.50 -6.14 1.02
N SER A 429 28.20 -4.93 0.55
CA SER A 429 27.06 -4.66 -0.33
C SER A 429 27.19 -5.31 -1.70
N MET A 430 28.41 -5.63 -2.14
CA MET A 430 28.70 -6.20 -3.46
C MET A 430 29.03 -7.69 -3.45
N LEU A 431 29.25 -8.32 -2.29
CA LEU A 431 29.63 -9.74 -2.16
C LEU A 431 28.64 -10.71 -2.83
N PHE A 432 27.38 -10.32 -3.02
CA PHE A 432 26.39 -11.12 -3.75
C PHE A 432 26.69 -11.22 -5.26
N ALA A 433 27.46 -10.27 -5.81
CA ALA A 433 27.83 -10.20 -7.21
C ALA A 433 29.32 -10.58 -7.42
N PHE A 434 30.25 -9.91 -6.74
CA PHE A 434 31.69 -10.17 -6.78
C PHE A 434 32.42 -9.43 -5.63
N ASP A 435 33.67 -9.79 -5.36
CA ASP A 435 34.43 -9.24 -4.22
C ASP A 435 35.26 -8.01 -4.64
N LEU A 436 34.89 -6.82 -4.14
CA LEU A 436 35.61 -5.56 -4.40
C LEU A 436 37.03 -5.51 -3.83
N TRP A 437 37.43 -6.45 -2.97
CA TRP A 437 38.81 -6.58 -2.49
C TRP A 437 39.61 -7.66 -3.20
N LYS A 438 39.04 -8.36 -4.18
CA LYS A 438 39.78 -9.28 -5.05
C LYS A 438 40.11 -8.59 -6.37
N GLU A 439 41.40 -8.47 -6.66
CA GLU A 439 41.88 -7.80 -7.88
C GLU A 439 41.26 -8.39 -9.15
N GLU A 440 41.20 -9.72 -9.26
CA GLU A 440 40.64 -10.43 -10.42
C GLU A 440 39.17 -10.04 -10.70
N ASP A 441 38.37 -9.94 -9.65
CA ASP A 441 36.95 -9.56 -9.73
C ASP A 441 36.81 -8.10 -10.16
N VAL A 442 37.59 -7.19 -9.55
CA VAL A 442 37.55 -5.77 -9.90
C VAL A 442 38.05 -5.54 -11.33
N ILE A 443 39.09 -6.27 -11.77
CA ILE A 443 39.58 -6.22 -13.17
C ILE A 443 38.46 -6.67 -14.12
N LYS A 444 37.79 -7.78 -13.84
CA LYS A 444 36.72 -8.33 -14.68
C LYS A 444 35.57 -7.34 -14.85
N HIS A 445 35.22 -6.61 -13.80
CA HIS A 445 34.07 -5.69 -13.77
C HIS A 445 34.44 -4.20 -13.92
N ARG A 446 35.71 -3.87 -14.14
CA ARG A 446 36.25 -2.48 -14.11
C ARG A 446 35.48 -1.44 -14.92
N ARG A 447 34.96 -1.79 -16.10
CA ARG A 447 34.17 -0.85 -16.94
C ARG A 447 32.82 -0.51 -16.32
N GLN A 448 32.16 -1.52 -15.74
CA GLN A 448 30.86 -1.35 -15.08
C GLN A 448 31.05 -0.56 -13.78
N ILE A 449 32.10 -0.87 -13.03
CA ILE A 449 32.50 -0.15 -11.82
C ILE A 449 32.77 1.32 -12.15
N LEU A 450 33.63 1.61 -13.15
CA LEU A 450 33.94 2.98 -13.54
C LEU A 450 32.70 3.75 -13.98
N ALA A 451 31.83 3.17 -14.81
CA ALA A 451 30.60 3.83 -15.24
C ALA A 451 29.66 4.18 -14.06
N ARG A 452 29.62 3.34 -13.02
CA ARG A 452 28.82 3.59 -11.82
C ARG A 452 29.44 4.65 -10.91
N LEU A 453 30.77 4.68 -10.80
CA LEU A 453 31.54 5.72 -10.10
C LEU A 453 31.37 7.08 -10.77
N GLU A 454 31.51 7.15 -12.09
CA GLU A 454 31.31 8.39 -12.89
C GLU A 454 29.88 8.91 -12.81
N ALA A 455 28.89 8.01 -12.77
CA ALA A 455 27.49 8.36 -12.56
C ALA A 455 27.16 8.77 -11.11
N GLY A 456 28.10 8.65 -10.17
CA GLY A 456 27.87 8.91 -8.74
C GLY A 456 26.85 7.97 -8.10
N THR A 457 26.58 6.83 -8.74
CA THR A 457 25.57 5.84 -8.28
C THR A 457 26.20 4.72 -7.44
N MET A 458 27.51 4.76 -7.27
CA MET A 458 28.27 3.85 -6.42
C MET A 458 29.34 4.66 -5.68
N PRO A 459 29.50 4.44 -4.35
CA PRO A 459 28.67 3.60 -3.50
C PRO A 459 27.26 4.17 -3.23
N CYS A 460 26.35 3.32 -2.75
CA CYS A 460 24.91 3.63 -2.64
C CYS A 460 24.57 4.73 -1.62
N ASP A 461 25.54 5.14 -0.81
CA ASP A 461 25.47 6.13 0.27
C ASP A 461 26.20 7.44 -0.06
N GLY A 462 26.82 7.58 -1.24
CA GLY A 462 27.45 8.83 -1.70
C GLY A 462 28.46 8.64 -2.82
N ALA A 463 28.61 9.62 -3.70
CA ALA A 463 29.56 9.56 -4.81
C ALA A 463 31.01 9.72 -4.33
N TRP A 464 31.95 9.06 -5.02
CA TRP A 464 33.39 9.27 -4.81
C TRP A 464 33.82 10.69 -5.22
N PRO A 465 34.83 11.28 -4.53
CA PRO A 465 35.52 12.47 -5.02
C PRO A 465 36.09 12.28 -6.43
N ALA A 466 36.08 13.33 -7.25
CA ALA A 466 36.51 13.28 -8.65
C ALA A 466 37.95 12.75 -8.83
N GLU A 467 38.83 13.03 -7.87
CA GLU A 467 40.21 12.55 -7.83
C GLU A 467 40.33 11.02 -7.67
N GLN A 468 39.45 10.41 -6.88
CA GLN A 468 39.43 8.95 -6.69
C GLN A 468 38.84 8.26 -7.92
N VAL A 469 37.82 8.87 -8.56
CA VAL A 469 37.27 8.39 -9.84
C VAL A 469 38.34 8.44 -10.92
N ALA A 470 39.09 9.55 -11.02
CA ALA A 470 40.18 9.70 -11.98
C ALA A 470 41.31 8.68 -11.73
N LEU A 471 41.65 8.40 -10.46
CA LEU A 471 42.63 7.38 -10.10
C LEU A 471 42.18 5.97 -10.52
N PHE A 472 40.91 5.62 -10.28
CA PHE A 472 40.35 4.34 -10.72
C PHE A 472 40.31 4.22 -12.24
N ALA A 473 39.93 5.28 -12.96
CA ALA A 473 39.95 5.33 -14.41
C ALA A 473 41.37 5.08 -14.96
N ARG A 474 42.38 5.74 -14.39
CA ARG A 474 43.79 5.56 -14.76
C ARG A 474 44.26 4.12 -14.56
N TRP A 475 43.90 3.48 -13.44
CA TRP A 475 44.20 2.07 -13.20
C TRP A 475 43.50 1.14 -14.20
N ALA A 476 42.20 1.34 -14.43
CA ALA A 476 41.40 0.51 -15.32
C ALA A 476 41.87 0.58 -16.79
N ASP A 477 42.36 1.76 -17.21
CA ASP A 477 42.90 1.99 -18.55
C ASP A 477 44.31 1.43 -18.76
N ALA A 478 45.16 1.43 -17.73
CA ALA A 478 46.50 0.84 -17.77
C ALA A 478 46.48 -0.69 -17.99
N LEU A 479 45.35 -1.34 -17.72
CA LEU A 479 45.11 -2.77 -17.94
C LEU A 479 44.63 -3.11 -19.37
N LYS A 480 44.60 -2.13 -20.29
CA LYS A 480 44.36 -2.40 -21.72
C LYS A 480 45.61 -3.08 -22.31
N PRO A 481 45.49 -4.15 -23.11
CA PRO A 481 46.62 -4.60 -23.92
C PRO A 481 47.02 -3.45 -24.86
N PRO A 482 48.32 -3.27 -25.16
CA PRO A 482 48.77 -2.23 -26.07
C PRO A 482 48.05 -2.42 -27.41
N THR A 483 47.40 -1.37 -27.89
CA THR A 483 46.87 -1.32 -29.24
C THR A 483 48.04 -1.46 -30.20
N GLY A 484 48.19 -2.65 -30.77
CA GLY A 484 49.22 -2.96 -31.76
C GLY A 484 49.14 -2.00 -32.94
N SER A 485 50.31 -1.44 -33.24
CA SER A 485 50.73 -0.91 -34.54
C SER A 485 50.50 -1.88 -35.69
#